data_AF-A0A3B0WEK0-F1
#
_entry.id   AF-A0A3B0WEK0-F1
#
_cell.length_a   1.000
_cell.length_b   1.000
_cell.length_c   1.000
_cell.angle_alpha   90.00
_cell.angle_beta   90.00
_cell.angle_gamma   90.00
#
_symmetry.space_group_name_H-M   'P 1'
#
loop_
_entity.id
_entity.type
_entity.pdbx_description
1 polymer ?
#
loop_
_entity_poly.entity_id
_entity_poly.type
_entity_poly.pdbx_seq_one_letter_code
_entity_poly.pdbx_strand_id
1 'polypeptide(L)'
;MKIKQRLKLLVLSAILLIPGVSSAEIIKPALDIQNFAGDSGVTLTGTTFDIDSTVFTIVTDGAPIDIDDVNFLLTSVGSFLGGTGIFSGSFTVGGGLLTGTFTDLTVLDFGGGDGTFGGDVTYTGGSLQGSLVGGRIEGGFSGYDVAAKLGEVAVVPVPAAVWLFGSGLLGLVGIARRKA
;
A
#
# COMPACT_ATOMS: atom_id res chain seq x y z
N MET A 1 0.66 28.76 7.69
CA MET A 1 -0.05 27.46 7.67
C MET A 1 0.76 26.34 7.00
N LYS A 2 1.40 26.59 5.84
CA LYS A 2 2.17 25.59 5.06
C LYS A 2 3.39 24.94 5.76
N ILE A 3 4.04 25.62 6.72
CA ILE A 3 5.22 25.07 7.44
C ILE A 3 4.87 23.93 8.40
N LYS A 4 3.72 24.00 9.09
CA LYS A 4 3.27 22.93 9.99
C LYS A 4 2.86 21.67 9.19
N GLN A 5 2.27 21.86 8.02
CA GLN A 5 1.96 20.78 7.07
C GLN A 5 3.24 20.11 6.54
N ARG A 6 4.27 20.90 6.19
CA ARG A 6 5.58 20.35 5.74
C ARG A 6 6.37 19.64 6.83
N LEU A 7 6.17 19.99 8.10
CA LEU A 7 6.80 19.28 9.22
C LEU A 7 6.10 17.95 9.51
N LYS A 8 4.76 17.93 9.47
CA LYS A 8 3.96 16.68 9.54
C LYS A 8 4.33 15.72 8.40
N LEU A 9 4.50 16.24 7.19
CA LEU A 9 4.98 15.49 6.03
C LEU A 9 6.29 14.76 6.32
N LEU A 10 7.26 15.43 6.96
CA LEU A 10 8.58 14.86 7.22
C LEU A 10 8.55 13.74 8.26
N VAL A 11 7.70 13.87 9.29
CA VAL A 11 7.52 12.84 10.33
C VAL A 11 6.80 11.61 9.78
N LEU A 12 5.76 11.80 8.96
CA LEU A 12 4.97 10.70 8.41
C LEU A 12 5.71 9.97 7.26
N SER A 13 6.54 10.70 6.51
CA SER A 13 7.48 10.12 5.53
C SER A 13 8.56 9.24 6.18
N ALA A 14 8.95 9.54 7.43
CA ALA A 14 9.95 8.76 8.15
C ALA A 14 9.44 7.38 8.57
N ILE A 15 8.12 7.19 8.66
CA ILE A 15 7.50 5.90 8.98
C ILE A 15 7.53 4.96 7.76
N LEU A 16 7.46 5.51 6.55
CA LEU A 16 7.64 4.77 5.28
C LEU A 16 9.09 4.27 5.05
N LEU A 17 10.05 4.69 5.88
CA LEU A 17 11.46 4.28 5.80
C LEU A 17 11.80 3.05 6.66
N ILE A 18 10.84 2.45 7.36
CA ILE A 18 11.05 1.19 8.08
C ILE A 18 10.96 0.04 7.05
N PRO A 19 12.08 -0.61 6.66
CA PRO A 19 12.02 -1.67 5.66
C PRO A 19 11.37 -2.92 6.25
N GLY A 20 10.07 -3.08 6.03
CA GLY A 20 9.39 -4.35 6.15
C GLY A 20 9.77 -5.23 4.96
N VAL A 21 10.45 -6.35 5.22
CA VAL A 21 10.64 -7.53 4.34
C VAL A 21 10.47 -7.29 2.85
N SER A 22 11.55 -6.88 2.16
CA SER A 22 11.75 -6.93 0.69
C SER A 22 10.47 -6.99 -0.15
N SER A 23 9.56 -6.04 0.06
CA SER A 23 8.31 -5.95 -0.68
C SER A 23 8.60 -5.07 -1.88
N ALA A 24 8.12 -5.53 -3.02
CA ALA A 24 8.36 -4.91 -4.29
C ALA A 24 8.04 -3.40 -4.27
N GLU A 25 8.95 -2.62 -4.83
CA GLU A 25 8.85 -1.16 -4.92
C GLU A 25 7.69 -0.77 -5.85
N ILE A 26 6.93 0.25 -5.47
CA ILE A 26 5.91 0.85 -6.35
C ILE A 26 6.65 1.58 -7.48
N ILE A 27 6.54 1.10 -8.72
CA ILE A 27 7.30 1.64 -9.85
C ILE A 27 6.49 2.64 -10.69
N LYS A 28 5.15 2.54 -10.81
CA LYS A 28 4.32 3.42 -11.69
C LYS A 28 2.88 3.60 -11.18
N PRO A 29 2.07 4.48 -11.80
CA PRO A 29 1.75 5.77 -11.17
C PRO A 29 1.50 5.65 -9.66
N ALA A 30 2.32 6.34 -8.86
CA ALA A 30 2.07 6.46 -7.43
C ALA A 30 1.12 7.64 -7.19
N LEU A 31 -0.10 7.33 -6.76
CA LEU A 31 -1.01 8.31 -6.17
C LEU A 31 -0.53 8.60 -4.75
N ASP A 32 -0.18 9.84 -4.48
CA ASP A 32 0.09 10.29 -3.12
C ASP A 32 -1.23 10.72 -2.46
N ILE A 33 -1.56 10.08 -1.34
CA ILE A 33 -2.82 10.25 -0.61
C ILE A 33 -2.51 10.84 0.77
N GLN A 34 -3.12 11.97 1.14
CA GLN A 34 -2.96 12.61 2.45
C GLN A 34 -4.20 13.38 2.89
N ASN A 35 -4.40 13.50 4.21
CA ASN A 35 -5.49 14.30 4.76
C ASN A 35 -5.32 15.79 4.51
N PHE A 36 -6.34 16.38 3.87
CA PHE A 36 -6.52 17.81 3.69
C PHE A 36 -7.73 18.30 4.51
N ALA A 37 -7.99 19.62 4.46
CA ALA A 37 -9.09 20.20 5.23
C ALA A 37 -10.43 19.78 4.63
N GLY A 38 -11.25 19.07 5.42
CA GLY A 38 -12.54 18.53 4.99
C GLY A 38 -12.59 17.01 5.00
N ASP A 39 -11.44 16.36 5.03
CA ASP A 39 -11.29 14.91 5.03
C ASP A 39 -11.61 14.32 6.41
N SER A 40 -12.28 13.16 6.43
CA SER A 40 -12.56 12.44 7.67
C SER A 40 -11.35 11.61 8.15
N GLY A 41 -10.41 11.31 7.26
CA GLY A 41 -9.18 10.58 7.57
C GLY A 41 -9.36 9.08 7.70
N VAL A 42 -8.54 8.46 8.55
CA VAL A 42 -8.68 7.03 8.85
C VAL A 42 -9.73 6.79 9.92
N THR A 43 -10.68 5.91 9.63
CA THR A 43 -11.60 5.36 10.63
C THR A 43 -11.27 3.88 10.82
N LEU A 44 -10.79 3.56 12.01
CA LEU A 44 -10.48 2.19 12.39
C LEU A 44 -11.41 1.70 13.49
N THR A 45 -12.12 0.62 13.20
CA THR A 45 -12.95 -0.10 14.16
C THR A 45 -12.49 -1.55 14.26
N GLY A 46 -13.06 -2.30 15.20
CA GLY A 46 -12.77 -3.75 15.30
C GLY A 46 -13.13 -4.54 14.02
N THR A 47 -13.94 -3.97 13.12
CA THR A 47 -14.46 -4.65 11.93
C THR A 47 -14.31 -3.88 10.62
N THR A 48 -13.88 -2.63 10.65
CA THR A 48 -13.71 -1.79 9.45
C THR A 48 -12.40 -1.00 9.51
N PHE A 49 -11.81 -0.79 8.34
CA PHE A 49 -10.70 0.14 8.12
C PHE A 49 -11.04 0.98 6.89
N ASP A 50 -11.49 2.20 7.13
CA ASP A 50 -11.94 3.11 6.08
C ASP A 50 -11.01 4.33 6.01
N ILE A 51 -10.78 4.86 4.81
CA ILE A 51 -9.97 6.06 4.58
C ILE A 51 -10.79 7.01 3.73
N ASP A 52 -10.94 8.24 4.20
CA ASP A 52 -11.49 9.38 3.46
C ASP A 52 -10.41 10.48 3.45
N SER A 53 -9.84 10.76 2.29
CA SER A 53 -8.62 11.54 2.16
C SER A 53 -8.51 12.20 0.78
N THR A 54 -7.41 12.89 0.48
CA THR A 54 -7.22 13.59 -0.79
C THR A 54 -6.01 13.04 -1.55
N VAL A 55 -6.16 12.82 -2.86
CA VAL A 55 -5.06 12.61 -3.80
C VAL A 55 -4.69 13.94 -4.43
N PHE A 56 -3.41 14.30 -4.38
CA PHE A 56 -2.92 15.59 -4.88
C PHE A 56 -1.80 15.46 -5.92
N THR A 57 -1.23 14.27 -6.10
CA THR A 57 -0.16 14.03 -7.08
C THR A 57 -0.32 12.67 -7.75
N ILE A 58 -0.08 12.63 -9.07
CA ILE A 58 0.15 11.40 -9.83
C ILE A 58 1.61 11.41 -10.30
N VAL A 59 2.45 10.55 -9.75
CA VAL A 59 3.84 10.43 -10.22
C VAL A 59 3.88 9.52 -11.44
N THR A 60 4.22 10.05 -12.62
CA THR A 60 4.43 9.25 -13.85
C THR A 60 5.93 9.15 -14.18
N ASP A 61 6.32 8.27 -15.11
CA ASP A 61 7.71 8.03 -15.55
C ASP A 61 8.50 9.28 -16.00
N GLY A 62 7.84 10.44 -16.19
CA GLY A 62 8.48 11.68 -16.66
C GLY A 62 8.61 12.80 -15.63
N ALA A 63 7.75 12.84 -14.61
CA ALA A 63 7.69 13.81 -13.52
C ALA A 63 6.42 13.59 -12.67
N PRO A 64 6.37 14.13 -11.43
CA PRO A 64 5.10 14.36 -10.74
C PRO A 64 4.20 15.23 -11.63
N ILE A 65 3.01 14.72 -11.92
CA ILE A 65 1.92 15.52 -12.48
C ILE A 65 1.06 15.91 -11.29
N ASP A 66 1.09 17.19 -10.93
CA ASP A 66 0.10 17.75 -10.02
C ASP A 66 -1.26 17.62 -10.70
N ILE A 67 -2.16 16.90 -10.04
CA ILE A 67 -3.57 16.88 -10.39
C ILE A 67 -4.29 17.84 -9.47
N ASP A 68 -5.49 18.27 -9.87
CA ASP A 68 -6.39 18.90 -8.92
C ASP A 68 -6.63 17.93 -7.76
N ASP A 69 -6.72 18.46 -6.55
CA ASP A 69 -7.03 17.71 -5.35
C ASP A 69 -8.34 16.93 -5.54
N VAL A 70 -8.28 15.59 -5.56
CA VAL A 70 -9.43 14.72 -5.76
C VAL A 70 -9.63 13.78 -4.58
N ASN A 71 -10.88 13.45 -4.30
CA ASN A 71 -11.20 12.59 -3.17
C ASN A 71 -10.65 11.18 -3.35
N PHE A 72 -10.07 10.63 -2.28
CA PHE A 72 -9.73 9.24 -2.12
C PHE A 72 -10.65 8.63 -1.06
N LEU A 73 -11.42 7.63 -1.45
CA LEU A 73 -12.26 6.88 -0.53
C LEU A 73 -11.88 5.40 -0.60
N LEU A 74 -11.52 4.81 0.54
CA LEU A 74 -11.35 3.38 0.75
C LEU A 74 -12.34 2.92 1.81
N THR A 75 -13.08 1.87 1.49
CA THR A 75 -14.04 1.26 2.40
C THR A 75 -13.76 -0.22 2.54
N SER A 76 -13.74 -0.74 3.76
CA SER A 76 -13.42 -2.14 4.00
C SER A 76 -14.16 -2.77 5.17
N VAL A 77 -14.25 -4.10 5.10
CA VAL A 77 -14.73 -4.96 6.19
C VAL A 77 -13.71 -6.04 6.47
N GLY A 78 -13.57 -6.39 7.74
CA GLY A 78 -12.56 -7.33 8.18
C GLY A 78 -12.64 -7.59 9.67
N SER A 79 -11.51 -7.98 10.24
CA SER A 79 -11.41 -8.26 11.67
C SER A 79 -10.03 -7.95 12.22
N PHE A 80 -9.96 -7.47 13.46
CA PHE A 80 -8.74 -7.39 14.24
C PHE A 80 -8.54 -8.58 15.16
N LEU A 81 -7.31 -9.09 15.20
CA LEU A 81 -6.84 -10.03 16.20
C LEU A 81 -5.42 -9.61 16.64
N GLY A 82 -5.28 -9.25 17.92
CA GLY A 82 -3.97 -8.97 18.52
C GLY A 82 -3.20 -7.82 17.89
N GLY A 83 -3.87 -6.71 17.53
CA GLY A 83 -3.25 -5.54 16.90
C GLY A 83 -2.96 -5.70 15.40
N THR A 84 -3.31 -6.83 14.80
CA THR A 84 -3.29 -7.03 13.34
C THR A 84 -4.70 -7.21 12.81
N GLY A 85 -5.04 -6.49 11.75
CA GLY A 85 -6.31 -6.62 11.06
C GLY A 85 -6.11 -7.04 9.61
N ILE A 86 -7.05 -7.82 9.08
CA ILE A 86 -7.10 -8.21 7.67
C ILE A 86 -8.44 -7.79 7.11
N PHE A 87 -8.40 -7.04 6.02
CA PHE A 87 -9.55 -6.34 5.45
C PHE A 87 -9.70 -6.62 3.96
N SER A 88 -10.96 -6.71 3.53
CA SER A 88 -11.35 -6.77 2.14
C SER A 88 -12.27 -5.60 1.82
N GLY A 89 -12.19 -5.07 0.60
CA GLY A 89 -12.92 -3.87 0.27
C GLY A 89 -12.59 -3.29 -1.08
N SER A 90 -12.91 -2.01 -1.24
CA SER A 90 -12.74 -1.25 -2.47
C SER A 90 -12.23 0.15 -2.19
N PHE A 91 -11.63 0.76 -3.21
CA PHE A 91 -11.30 2.17 -3.20
C PHE A 91 -11.77 2.86 -4.47
N THR A 92 -11.94 4.18 -4.39
CA THR A 92 -12.27 5.07 -5.49
C THR A 92 -11.44 6.35 -5.39
N VAL A 93 -11.02 6.87 -6.55
CA VAL A 93 -10.29 8.13 -6.69
C VAL A 93 -11.12 9.06 -7.56
N GLY A 94 -11.34 10.30 -7.11
CA GLY A 94 -12.00 11.37 -7.86
C GLY A 94 -13.39 10.99 -8.40
N GLY A 95 -14.16 10.18 -7.65
CA GLY A 95 -15.50 9.73 -8.06
C GLY A 95 -15.52 8.73 -9.22
N GLY A 96 -14.37 8.11 -9.55
CA GLY A 96 -14.27 7.09 -10.60
C GLY A 96 -13.12 7.30 -11.59
N LEU A 97 -12.19 8.23 -11.34
CA LEU A 97 -10.96 8.34 -12.13
C LEU A 97 -10.12 7.06 -12.06
N LEU A 98 -10.12 6.41 -10.90
CA LEU A 98 -9.56 5.09 -10.69
C LEU A 98 -10.39 4.36 -9.63
N THR A 99 -10.67 3.09 -9.87
CA THR A 99 -11.35 2.22 -8.90
C THR A 99 -10.60 0.90 -8.77
N GLY A 100 -10.70 0.28 -7.59
CA GLY A 100 -10.13 -1.03 -7.39
C GLY A 100 -10.64 -1.73 -6.15
N THR A 101 -10.23 -2.98 -5.99
CA THR A 101 -10.61 -3.87 -4.89
C THR A 101 -9.37 -4.51 -4.28
N PHE A 102 -9.48 -4.94 -3.02
CA PHE A 102 -8.47 -5.71 -2.32
C PHE A 102 -9.15 -6.77 -1.46
N THR A 103 -8.47 -7.90 -1.26
CA THR A 103 -8.96 -9.03 -0.46
C THR A 103 -8.26 -9.14 0.89
N ASP A 104 -6.99 -8.75 0.95
CA ASP A 104 -6.11 -9.02 2.10
C ASP A 104 -5.28 -7.78 2.46
N LEU A 105 -5.94 -6.65 2.66
CA LEU A 105 -5.29 -5.46 3.19
C LEU A 105 -4.96 -5.70 4.66
N THR A 106 -3.67 -5.74 4.98
CA THR A 106 -3.19 -5.91 6.35
C THR A 106 -3.06 -4.56 7.02
N VAL A 107 -3.57 -4.45 8.23
CA VAL A 107 -3.41 -3.28 9.10
C VAL A 107 -2.68 -3.71 10.37
N LEU A 108 -1.64 -2.99 10.74
CA LEU A 108 -0.93 -3.16 12.00
C LEU A 108 -1.21 -1.93 12.87
N ASP A 109 -1.91 -2.13 13.98
CA ASP A 109 -2.18 -1.12 15.00
C ASP A 109 -1.09 -1.21 16.09
N PHE A 110 -0.34 -0.13 16.27
CA PHE A 110 0.71 -0.04 17.28
C PHE A 110 0.17 0.50 18.63
N GLY A 111 -1.11 0.80 18.69
CA GLY A 111 -1.76 1.45 19.84
C GLY A 111 -1.61 2.97 19.78
N GLY A 112 -2.41 3.66 20.60
CA GLY A 112 -2.38 5.13 20.66
C GLY A 112 -2.93 5.86 19.42
N GLY A 113 -3.53 5.11 18.48
CA GLY A 113 -4.04 5.64 17.22
C GLY A 113 -3.01 5.65 16.09
N ASP A 114 -1.83 5.04 16.29
CA ASP A 114 -0.80 4.94 15.26
C ASP A 114 -0.79 3.55 14.63
N GLY A 115 -0.57 3.48 13.32
CA GLY A 115 -0.46 2.20 12.64
C GLY A 115 -0.01 2.29 11.20
N THR A 116 0.14 1.12 10.58
CA THR A 116 0.50 0.96 9.18
C THR A 116 -0.46 0.04 8.48
N PHE A 117 -0.53 0.14 7.16
CA PHE A 117 -1.33 -0.76 6.37
C PHE A 117 -0.68 -1.01 5.01
N GLY A 118 -1.02 -2.15 4.43
CA GLY A 118 -0.65 -2.42 3.06
C GLY A 118 -1.27 -3.69 2.53
N GLY A 119 -1.39 -3.76 1.20
CA GLY A 119 -1.94 -4.91 0.53
C GLY A 119 -2.00 -4.71 -0.98
N ASP A 120 -2.12 -5.83 -1.68
CA ASP A 120 -2.26 -5.82 -3.12
C ASP A 120 -3.68 -5.41 -3.51
N VAL A 121 -3.79 -4.68 -4.61
CA VAL A 121 -5.05 -4.22 -5.17
C VAL A 121 -5.21 -4.69 -6.59
N THR A 122 -6.46 -4.90 -7.00
CA THR A 122 -6.86 -5.13 -8.39
C THR A 122 -7.58 -3.89 -8.88
N TYR A 123 -7.10 -3.27 -9.95
CA TYR A 123 -7.80 -2.14 -10.55
C TYR A 123 -9.01 -2.65 -11.35
N THR A 124 -10.16 -2.04 -11.13
CA THR A 124 -11.44 -2.51 -11.68
C THR A 124 -12.07 -1.55 -12.67
N GLY A 125 -11.55 -0.32 -12.78
CA GLY A 125 -12.14 0.70 -13.65
C GLY A 125 -11.52 2.08 -13.49
N GLY A 126 -12.09 2.99 -14.27
CA GLY A 126 -11.76 4.42 -14.26
C GLY A 126 -10.92 4.86 -15.45
N SER A 127 -10.98 6.15 -15.77
CA SER A 127 -10.29 6.74 -16.93
C SER A 127 -8.76 6.65 -16.82
N LEU A 128 -8.22 6.53 -15.60
CA LEU A 128 -6.79 6.39 -15.34
C LEU A 128 -6.33 4.93 -15.23
N GLN A 129 -7.24 3.95 -15.33
CA GLN A 129 -6.87 2.54 -15.24
C GLN A 129 -5.88 2.15 -16.33
N GLY A 130 -6.12 2.56 -17.59
CA GLY A 130 -5.26 2.19 -18.71
C GLY A 130 -4.99 0.69 -18.78
N SER A 131 -3.70 0.30 -18.74
CA SER A 131 -3.25 -1.11 -18.72
C SER A 131 -3.02 -1.66 -17.30
N LEU A 132 -3.34 -0.90 -16.25
CA LEU A 132 -3.14 -1.31 -14.88
C LEU A 132 -4.13 -2.42 -14.54
N VAL A 133 -3.60 -3.61 -14.23
CA VAL A 133 -4.41 -4.78 -13.81
C VAL A 133 -4.30 -4.98 -12.29
N GLY A 134 -3.15 -4.68 -11.71
CA GLY A 134 -2.92 -4.76 -10.27
C GLY A 134 -1.89 -3.75 -9.80
N GLY A 135 -1.88 -3.55 -8.49
CA GLY A 135 -0.96 -2.64 -7.81
C GLY A 135 -0.92 -2.95 -6.32
N ARG A 136 -0.43 -2.00 -5.54
CA ARG A 136 -0.37 -2.06 -4.09
C ARG A 136 -0.72 -0.72 -3.52
N ILE A 137 -1.44 -0.75 -2.41
CA ILE A 137 -1.59 0.39 -1.53
C ILE A 137 -0.77 0.14 -0.27
N GLU A 138 -0.07 1.16 0.19
CA GLU A 138 0.66 1.12 1.45
C GLU A 138 0.72 2.50 2.10
N GLY A 139 0.68 2.54 3.42
CA GLY A 139 0.64 3.79 4.13
C GLY A 139 0.72 3.64 5.64
N GLY A 140 0.70 4.80 6.29
CA GLY A 140 0.65 4.92 7.74
C GLY A 140 -0.43 5.90 8.16
N PHE A 141 -0.90 5.74 9.39
CA PHE A 141 -1.83 6.67 10.02
C PHE A 141 -1.37 7.01 11.44
N SER A 142 -1.77 8.21 11.87
CA SER A 142 -1.56 8.71 13.22
C SER A 142 -2.78 9.51 13.65
N GLY A 143 -3.52 8.96 14.61
CA GLY A 143 -4.88 9.40 14.90
C GLY A 143 -5.78 9.25 13.67
N TYR A 144 -6.31 10.37 13.18
CA TYR A 144 -7.13 10.40 11.96
C TYR A 144 -6.31 10.77 10.71
N ASP A 145 -5.08 11.24 10.86
CA ASP A 145 -4.25 11.67 9.73
C ASP A 145 -3.70 10.43 8.98
N VAL A 146 -3.81 10.40 7.65
CA VAL A 146 -3.22 9.35 6.79
C VAL A 146 -2.14 9.92 5.88
N ALA A 147 -1.16 9.09 5.55
CA ALA A 147 -0.40 9.21 4.32
C ALA A 147 -0.22 7.85 3.68
N ALA A 148 -0.52 7.76 2.39
CA ALA A 148 -0.43 6.51 1.66
C ALA A 148 0.01 6.72 0.22
N LYS A 149 0.49 5.64 -0.38
CA LYS A 149 0.83 5.52 -1.78
C LYS A 149 0.02 4.39 -2.39
N LEU A 150 -0.50 4.61 -3.59
CA LEU A 150 -1.17 3.60 -4.38
C LEU A 150 -0.56 3.57 -5.78
N GLY A 151 -0.04 2.43 -6.21
CA GLY A 151 0.51 2.29 -7.56
C GLY A 151 0.87 0.86 -7.95
N GLU A 152 1.31 0.68 -9.20
CA GLU A 152 1.81 -0.57 -9.77
C GLU A 152 3.08 -1.03 -9.05
N VAL A 153 3.14 -2.33 -8.77
CA VAL A 153 4.26 -2.98 -8.08
C VAL A 153 5.23 -3.57 -9.09
N ALA A 154 6.52 -3.37 -8.88
CA ALA A 154 7.55 -4.09 -9.61
C ALA A 154 7.43 -5.60 -9.38
N VAL A 155 7.22 -6.41 -10.42
CA VAL A 155 7.50 -7.84 -10.25
C VAL A 155 9.01 -7.98 -10.12
N VAL A 156 9.52 -8.20 -8.90
CA VAL A 156 10.95 -8.48 -8.67
C VAL A 156 11.24 -9.88 -9.19
N PRO A 157 12.06 -10.06 -10.23
CA PRO A 157 12.39 -11.39 -10.73
C PRO A 157 13.12 -12.16 -9.63
N VAL A 158 12.63 -13.36 -9.30
CA VAL A 158 13.32 -14.23 -8.34
C VAL A 158 14.71 -14.56 -8.90
N PRO A 159 15.81 -14.24 -8.19
CA PRO A 159 17.15 -14.45 -8.71
C PRO A 159 17.38 -15.92 -9.09
N ALA A 160 18.13 -16.15 -10.16
CA ALA A 160 18.55 -17.50 -10.58
C ALA A 160 19.24 -18.28 -9.44
N ALA A 161 19.80 -17.58 -8.46
CA ALA A 161 20.36 -18.15 -7.24
C ALA A 161 19.35 -19.00 -6.45
N VAL A 162 18.06 -18.69 -6.42
CA VAL A 162 17.05 -19.51 -5.72
C VAL A 162 16.88 -20.85 -6.42
N TRP A 163 16.83 -20.85 -7.76
CA TRP A 163 16.77 -22.06 -8.56
C TRP A 163 18.05 -22.91 -8.46
N LEU A 164 19.21 -22.26 -8.50
CA LEU A 164 20.50 -22.92 -8.31
C LEU A 164 20.63 -23.51 -6.90
N PHE A 165 20.25 -22.75 -5.87
CA PHE A 165 20.26 -23.21 -4.50
C PHE A 165 19.31 -24.41 -4.29
N GLY A 166 18.10 -24.34 -4.83
CA GLY A 166 17.14 -25.46 -4.79
C GLY A 166 17.67 -26.71 -5.49
N SER A 167 18.25 -26.55 -6.68
CA SER A 167 18.85 -27.66 -7.44
C SER A 167 20.09 -28.24 -6.75
N GLY A 168 20.93 -27.40 -6.15
CA GLY A 168 22.10 -27.80 -5.37
C GLY A 168 21.73 -28.60 -4.13
N LEU A 169 20.68 -28.17 -3.40
CA LEU A 169 20.19 -28.88 -2.21
C LEU A 169 19.63 -30.26 -2.57
N LEU A 170 18.83 -30.34 -3.64
CA LEU A 170 18.34 -31.63 -4.16
C LEU A 170 19.48 -32.55 -4.60
N GLY A 171 20.52 -31.99 -5.24
CA GLY A 171 21.73 -32.72 -5.60
C GLY A 171 22.45 -33.30 -4.38
N LEU A 172 22.60 -32.52 -3.31
CA LEU A 172 23.20 -32.96 -2.05
C LEU A 172 22.41 -34.07 -1.37
N VAL A 173 21.07 -33.97 -1.35
CA VAL A 173 20.20 -35.04 -0.82
C VAL A 173 20.37 -36.33 -1.62
N GLY A 174 20.48 -36.24 -2.94
CA GLY A 174 20.75 -37.40 -3.81
C GLY A 174 22.07 -38.10 -3.50
N ILE A 175 23.13 -37.32 -3.22
CA ILE A 175 24.45 -37.85 -2.83
C ILE A 175 24.39 -38.51 -1.45
N ALA A 176 23.70 -37.89 -0.48
CA ALA A 176 23.58 -38.42 0.88
C ALA A 176 22.87 -39.78 0.90
N ARG A 177 21.82 -39.96 0.09
CA ARG A 177 21.08 -41.24 -0.01
C ARG A 177 21.89 -42.39 -0.60
N ARG A 178 22.91 -42.13 -1.42
CA ARG A 178 23.79 -43.18 -1.94
C ARG A 178 24.77 -43.73 -0.90
N LYS A 179 24.94 -43.03 0.23
CA LYS A 179 25.85 -43.43 1.30
C LYS A 179 25.17 -44.17 2.46
N ALA A 180 23.83 -44.28 2.45
CA ALA A 180 23.05 -45.13 3.35
C ALA A 180 22.80 -46.48 2.69
#